data_AF-A0A2E6Z7U9-F1
#
_entry.id   AF-A0A2E6Z7U9-F1
#
_cell.length_a   1.000
_cell.length_b   1.000
_cell.length_c   1.000
_cell.angle_alpha   90.00
_cell.angle_beta   90.00
_cell.angle_gamma   90.00
#
_symmetry.space_group_name_H-M   'P 1'
#
loop_
_entity.id
_entity.type
_entity.pdbx_description
1 polymer ?
#
loop_
_entity_poly.entity_id
_entity_poly.type
_entity_poly.pdbx_seq_one_letter_code
_entity_poly.pdbx_strand_id
1 'polypeptide(L)' 'MTENLALFEEATFTEFELATAEQIAMSLGRKVPNKGDMVMACEKSREWNQQRRELGLTDWV' A
#
# COMPACT_ATOMS: atom_id res chain seq x y z
N MET A 1 -4.50 -21.44 6.26
CA MET A 1 -3.42 -20.46 6.06
C MET A 1 -4.01 -19.07 6.17
N THR A 2 -4.52 -18.69 7.34
CA THR A 2 -5.45 -17.56 7.47
C THR A 2 -5.22 -16.78 8.77
N GLU A 3 -3.98 -16.71 9.25
CA GLU A 3 -3.69 -16.15 10.58
C GLU A 3 -2.85 -14.86 10.55
N ASN A 4 -2.39 -14.40 9.39
CA ASN A 4 -1.56 -13.18 9.29
C ASN A 4 -2.29 -11.91 8.80
N LEU A 5 -3.56 -12.01 8.43
CA LEU A 5 -4.37 -10.86 7.98
C LEU A 5 -5.17 -10.19 9.11
N ALA A 6 -5.33 -10.85 10.26
CA ALA A 6 -6.17 -10.38 11.36
C ALA A 6 -5.54 -9.28 12.24
N LEU A 7 -4.30 -8.86 11.98
CA LEU A 7 -3.60 -7.86 12.80
C LEU A 7 -3.74 -6.40 12.30
N PHE A 8 -4.60 -6.14 11.32
CA PHE A 8 -4.76 -4.82 10.69
C PHE A 8 -6.18 -4.25 10.74
N GLU A 9 -6.99 -4.68 11.71
CA GLU A 9 -8.45 -4.38 11.83
C GLU A 9 -8.85 -2.90 12.00
N GLU A 10 -7.97 -1.90 11.85
CA GLU A 10 -8.37 -0.48 11.99
C GLU A 10 -8.04 0.43 10.79
N ALA A 11 -7.37 -0.08 9.75
CA ALA A 11 -7.20 0.67 8.50
C ALA A 11 -7.58 -0.21 7.31
N THR A 12 -8.73 0.06 6.70
CA THR A 12 -9.10 -0.57 5.43
C THR A 12 -8.13 -0.05 4.36
N PHE A 13 -7.06 -0.81 4.11
CA PHE A 13 -6.14 -0.52 3.02
C PHE A 13 -6.88 -0.67 1.70
N THR A 14 -6.61 0.24 0.77
CA THR A 14 -7.14 0.14 -0.58
C THR A 14 -6.48 -1.03 -1.32
N GLU A 15 -7.18 -1.58 -2.33
CA GLU A 15 -6.62 -2.65 -3.18
C GLU A 15 -5.28 -2.26 -3.81
N PHE A 16 -5.12 -0.96 -4.12
CA PHE A 16 -3.87 -0.41 -4.63
C PHE A 16 -2.73 -0.49 -3.61
N GLU A 17 -2.99 -0.10 -2.36
CA GLU A 17 -1.98 -0.15 -1.30
C GLU A 17 -1.58 -1.59 -0.98
N LEU A 18 -2.53 -2.53 -0.99
CA LEU A 18 -2.26 -3.95 -0.83
C LEU A 18 -1.40 -4.50 -1.97
N ALA A 19 -1.78 -4.23 -3.23
CA ALA A 19 -1.00 -4.66 -4.39
C ALA A 19 0.42 -4.05 -4.41
N THR A 20 0.55 -2.79 -3.99
CA THR A 20 1.85 -2.11 -3.89
C THR A 20 2.71 -2.74 -2.80
N ALA A 21 2.14 -3.05 -1.64
CA ALA A 21 2.86 -3.71 -0.55
C ALA A 21 3.32 -5.12 -0.96
N GLU A 22 2.48 -5.88 -1.67
CA GLU A 22 2.85 -7.19 -2.23
C GLU A 22 4.02 -7.07 -3.21
N GLN A 23 4.00 -6.08 -4.11
CA GLN A 23 5.11 -5.84 -5.04
C GLN A 23 6.41 -5.48 -4.31
N ILE A 24 6.35 -4.65 -3.27
CA ILE A 24 7.51 -4.30 -2.44
C ILE A 24 8.06 -5.58 -1.77
N ALA A 25 7.20 -6.39 -1.16
CA ALA A 25 7.59 -7.63 -0.54
C ALA A 25 8.26 -8.59 -1.53
N MET A 26 7.66 -8.76 -2.72
CA MET A 26 8.19 -9.59 -3.80
C MET A 26 9.56 -9.10 -4.28
N SER A 27 9.75 -7.79 -4.41
CA SER A 27 11.05 -7.19 -4.81
C SER A 27 12.17 -7.49 -3.82
N LEU A 28 11.81 -7.70 -2.55
CA LEU A 28 12.72 -8.04 -1.46
C LEU A 28 12.83 -9.55 -1.22
N GLY A 29 12.30 -10.37 -2.14
CA GLY A 29 12.33 -11.83 -2.08
C GLY A 29 11.37 -12.44 -1.05
N ARG A 30 10.42 -11.65 -0.53
CA ARG A 30 9.43 -12.08 0.46
C ARG A 30 8.09 -12.40 -0.21
N LYS A 31 7.43 -13.45 0.28
CA LYS A 31 6.12 -13.89 -0.23
C LYS A 31 4.92 -13.17 0.39
N VAL A 32 5.12 -12.54 1.54
CA VAL A 32 4.05 -11.88 2.31
C VAL A 32 4.55 -10.49 2.71
N PRO A 33 3.76 -9.44 2.45
CA PRO A 33 4.09 -8.10 2.90
C PRO A 33 4.06 -8.02 4.43
N ASN A 34 5.01 -7.26 4.98
CA ASN A 34 5.04 -6.92 6.39
C ASN A 34 4.52 -5.50 6.62
N LYS A 35 4.46 -5.08 7.89
CA LYS A 35 4.01 -3.73 8.27
C LYS A 35 4.81 -2.62 7.58
N GLY A 36 6.12 -2.79 7.38
CA GLY A 36 6.95 -1.80 6.71
C GLY A 36 6.57 -1.63 5.23
N ASP A 37 6.25 -2.73 4.55
CA ASP A 37 5.79 -2.70 3.16
C ASP A 37 4.45 -1.98 3.02
N MET A 38 3.53 -2.21 3.98
CA MET A 38 2.24 -1.52 4.04
C MET A 38 2.39 -0.02 4.27
N VAL A 39 3.27 0.39 5.20
CA VAL A 39 3.56 1.81 5.45
C VAL A 39 4.12 2.48 4.20
N MET A 40 5.08 1.83 3.54
CA MET A 40 5.68 2.33 2.30
C MET A 40 4.66 2.42 1.16
N ALA A 41 3.73 1.47 1.06
CA ALA A 41 2.65 1.51 0.09
C ALA A 41 1.70 2.70 0.31
N CYS A 42 1.33 2.98 1.56
CA CYS A 42 0.52 4.15 1.90
C CYS A 42 1.26 5.47 1.60
N GLU A 43 2.55 5.56 1.89
CA GLU A 43 3.37 6.73 1.55
C GLU A 43 3.40 6.97 0.04
N LYS A 44 3.62 5.92 -0.76
CA LYS A 44 3.58 6.01 -2.23
C LYS A 44 2.21 6.45 -2.76
N SER A 45 1.13 5.94 -2.17
CA SER A 45 -0.24 6.35 -2.52
C SER A 45 -0.45 7.86 -2.30
N ARG A 46 0.04 8.38 -1.16
CA ARG A 46 -0.02 9.81 -0.84
C ARG A 46 0.82 10.66 -1.78
N GLU A 47 2.05 10.25 -2.07
CA GLU A 47 2.94 10.92 -3.01
C GLU A 47 2.31 10.99 -4.41
N TRP A 48 1.70 9.89 -4.86
CA TRP A 48 1.01 9.85 -6.15
C TRP A 48 -0.17 10.83 -6.21
N ASN A 49 -1.03 10.85 -5.19
CA ASN A 49 -2.13 11.82 -5.13
C ASN A 49 -1.62 13.26 -5.04
N GLN A 50 -0.50 13.51 -4.36
CA GLN A 50 0.12 14.83 -4.39
C GLN A 50 0.56 15.23 -5.80
N GLN A 51 1.27 14.38 -6.53
CA GLN A 51 1.68 14.64 -7.91
C GLN A 51 0.48 14.88 -8.83
N ARG A 52 -0.62 14.14 -8.62
CA ARG A 52 -1.87 14.36 -9.37
C ARG A 52 -2.46 15.73 -9.12
N ARG A 53 -2.52 16.18 -7.85
CA ARG A 53 -3.00 17.51 -7.50
C ARG A 53 -2.14 18.62 -8.11
N GLU A 54 -0.83 18.45 -8.13
CA GLU A 54 0.11 19.39 -8.79
C GLU A 54 -0.14 19.48 -10.31
N LEU A 55 -0.64 18.41 -10.93
CA LEU A 55 -1.04 18.36 -12.33
C LEU A 55 -2.50 18.82 -12.58
N GLY A 56 -3.23 19.24 -11.54
CA GLY A 56 -4.64 19.60 -11.64
C GLY A 56 -5.59 18.41 -11.86
N LEU A 57 -5.12 17.18 -11.60
CA LEU A 57 -5.90 15.95 -11.70
C LEU A 57 -6.55 15.64 -10.35
N THR A 58 -7.73 15.00 -10.39
CA THR A 58 -8.41 14.51 -9.18
C THR A 58 -7.63 13.37 -8.53
N ASP A 59 -7.71 13.27 -7.20
CA ASP A 59 -7.14 12.14 -6.44
C ASP A 59 -7.65 10.81 -6.99
N TRP A 60 -6.79 9.79 -6.95
CA TRP A 60 -7.15 8.45 -7.44
C TRP A 60 -7.96 7.66 -6.40
N VAL A 61 -7.86 8.05 -5.12
CA VAL A 61 -8.36 7.28 -3.98
C VAL A 61 -9.28 8.14 -3.12
#